data_AF-A0A3D3WCN9-F1
#
_entry.id   AF-A0A3D3WCN9-F1
#
_cell.length_a   1.000
_cell.length_b   1.000
_cell.length_c   1.000
_cell.angle_alpha   90.00
_cell.angle_beta   90.00
_cell.angle_gamma   90.00
#
_symmetry.space_group_name_H-M   'P 1'
#
loop_
_entity.id
_entity.type
_entity.pdbx_description
1 polymer ?
#
loop_
_entity_poly.entity_id
_entity_poly.type
_entity_poly.pdbx_seq_one_letter_code
_entity_poly.pdbx_strand_id
1 'polypeptide(L)'
;MQIKQAEFMGSAVSPSQYPTEKQPEFALAGRSNVGKSSLINRFINRKNLARTSSQPGKTQTLNFYHINQEWYFVDLPGYGYAKSSKEDRARWGRFIEQYLSNRQELAGVIQIVDLRHPPMASDQA
;
A
#
# COMPACT_ATOMS: atom_id res chain seq x y z
N MET A 1 18.39 9.93 0.65
CA MET A 1 18.38 9.23 -0.65
C MET A 1 17.69 10.10 -1.69
N GLN A 2 18.23 10.22 -2.90
CA GLN A 2 17.57 10.92 -4.01
C GLN A 2 16.81 9.91 -4.88
N ILE A 3 15.54 10.18 -5.16
CA ILE A 3 14.73 9.35 -6.08
C ILE A 3 14.97 9.84 -7.51
N LYS A 4 15.58 9.00 -8.33
CA LYS A 4 15.88 9.27 -9.74
C LYS A 4 14.85 8.62 -10.66
N GLN A 5 14.32 7.46 -10.27
CA GLN A 5 13.39 6.67 -11.07
C GLN A 5 12.32 6.03 -10.18
N ALA A 6 11.09 5.98 -10.70
CA ALA A 6 9.97 5.32 -10.06
C ALA A 6 9.02 4.77 -11.13
N GLU A 7 8.75 3.47 -11.09
CA GLU A 7 7.95 2.77 -12.08
C GLU A 7 6.80 2.02 -11.40
N PHE A 8 5.60 2.11 -11.95
CA PHE A 8 4.48 1.31 -11.49
C PHE A 8 4.55 -0.06 -12.16
N MET A 9 4.82 -1.10 -11.38
CA MET A 9 4.98 -2.47 -11.89
C MET A 9 3.65 -3.18 -12.06
N GLY A 10 2.68 -2.88 -11.20
CA GLY A 10 1.37 -3.48 -11.28
C GLY A 10 0.64 -3.55 -9.95
N SER A 11 -0.55 -4.12 -10.04
CA SER A 11 -1.49 -4.34 -8.95
C SER A 11 -1.67 -5.84 -8.75
N ALA A 12 -1.39 -6.35 -7.56
CA ALA A 12 -1.56 -7.76 -7.22
C ALA A 12 -2.85 -8.01 -6.42
N VAL A 13 -3.58 -9.05 -6.80
CA VAL A 13 -4.70 -9.63 -6.03
C VAL A 13 -4.36 -11.01 -5.44
N SER A 14 -3.19 -11.56 -5.76
CA SER A 14 -2.69 -12.84 -5.26
C SER A 14 -1.16 -12.84 -5.19
N PRO A 15 -0.53 -13.71 -4.35
CA PRO A 15 0.92 -13.76 -4.24
C PRO A 15 1.66 -14.13 -5.53
N SER A 16 1.03 -14.88 -6.42
CA SER A 16 1.58 -15.23 -7.74
C SER A 16 1.81 -14.02 -8.67
N GLN A 17 1.29 -12.84 -8.32
CA GLN A 17 1.44 -11.61 -9.08
C GLN A 17 2.47 -10.64 -8.45
N TYR A 18 3.11 -11.04 -7.35
CA TYR A 18 4.14 -10.20 -6.73
C TYR A 18 5.38 -10.13 -7.63
N PRO A 19 6.16 -9.03 -7.56
CA PRO A 19 7.48 -8.99 -8.17
C PRO A 19 8.32 -10.20 -7.74
N THR A 20 9.08 -10.74 -8.69
CA THR A 20 9.92 -11.94 -8.46
C THR A 20 11.35 -11.59 -8.08
N GLU A 21 11.71 -10.33 -8.32
CA GLU A 21 12.95 -9.71 -7.93
C GLU A 21 13.03 -9.66 -6.40
N LYS A 22 14.08 -10.27 -5.84
CA LYS A 22 14.30 -10.38 -4.39
C LYS A 22 14.87 -9.09 -3.81
N GLN A 23 14.16 -7.98 -3.99
CA GLN A 23 14.56 -6.67 -3.52
C GLN A 23 13.73 -6.24 -2.31
N PRO A 24 14.27 -5.40 -1.41
CA PRO A 24 13.55 -4.94 -0.22
C PRO A 24 12.21 -4.27 -0.58
N GLU A 25 11.17 -4.56 0.19
CA GLU A 25 9.85 -3.95 0.06
C GLU A 25 9.52 -3.13 1.32
N PHE A 26 9.01 -1.92 1.11
CA PHE A 26 8.49 -1.05 2.16
C PHE A 26 7.00 -0.82 1.93
N ALA A 27 6.16 -1.38 2.79
CA ALA A 27 4.73 -1.32 2.64
C ALA A 27 4.13 -0.07 3.30
N LEU A 28 3.14 0.58 2.68
CA LEU A 28 2.35 1.63 3.33
C LEU A 28 1.00 1.12 3.77
N ALA A 29 0.75 1.25 5.07
CA ALA A 29 -0.54 1.02 5.68
C ALA A 29 -1.17 2.36 6.10
N GLY A 30 -2.49 2.39 6.24
CA GLY A 30 -3.20 3.56 6.73
C GLY A 30 -4.63 3.60 6.24
N ARG A 31 -5.49 4.34 6.95
CA ARG A 31 -6.91 4.46 6.62
C ARG A 31 -7.14 4.92 5.18
N SER A 32 -8.30 4.58 4.63
CA SER A 32 -8.73 5.18 3.37
C SER A 32 -8.76 6.70 3.50
N ASN A 33 -8.26 7.40 2.48
CA ASN A 33 -8.15 8.86 2.43
C ASN A 33 -7.23 9.52 3.49
N VAL A 34 -6.39 8.76 4.19
CA VAL A 34 -5.38 9.33 5.13
C VAL A 34 -4.24 10.08 4.43
N GLY A 35 -4.08 9.89 3.12
CA GLY A 35 -3.04 10.57 2.32
C GLY A 35 -1.92 9.68 1.77
N LYS A 36 -2.02 8.34 1.85
CA LYS A 36 -1.01 7.40 1.29
C LYS A 36 -0.60 7.72 -0.15
N SER A 37 -1.56 7.79 -1.07
CA SER A 37 -1.26 8.08 -2.48
C SER A 37 -0.65 9.47 -2.70
N SER A 38 -1.03 10.46 -1.87
CA SER A 38 -0.39 11.78 -1.88
C SER A 38 1.06 11.71 -1.41
N LEU A 39 1.35 10.92 -0.36
CA LEU A 39 2.71 10.68 0.11
C LEU A 39 3.55 9.98 -0.96
N ILE A 40 3.01 8.93 -1.59
CA ILE A 40 3.68 8.20 -2.67
C ILE A 40 4.05 9.16 -3.80
N ASN A 41 3.08 9.92 -4.33
CA ASN A 41 3.32 10.88 -5.42
C ASN A 41 4.35 11.96 -5.06
N ARG A 42 4.35 12.42 -3.79
CA ARG A 42 5.35 13.37 -3.28
C ARG A 42 6.74 12.73 -3.23
N PHE A 43 6.83 11.49 -2.76
CA PHE A 43 8.07 10.76 -2.57
C PHE A 43 8.78 10.44 -3.90
N ILE A 44 8.02 9.98 -4.89
CA ILE A 44 8.55 9.59 -6.21
C ILE A 44 8.79 10.77 -7.17
N ASN A 45 8.49 12.00 -6.74
CA ASN A 45 8.58 13.23 -7.53
C ASN A 45 7.89 13.16 -8.92
N ARG A 46 6.81 12.37 -9.04
CA ARG A 46 6.00 12.26 -10.25
C ARG A 46 4.54 12.56 -9.93
N LYS A 47 3.93 13.39 -10.78
CA LYS A 47 2.49 13.66 -10.70
C LYS A 47 1.73 12.42 -11.22
N ASN A 48 0.83 11.88 -10.40
CA ASN A 48 -0.17 10.86 -10.75
C ASN A 48 0.33 9.42 -11.04
N LEU A 49 1.51 9.00 -10.57
CA LEU A 49 1.90 7.59 -10.70
C LEU A 49 1.09 6.70 -9.75
N ALA A 50 0.90 7.14 -8.51
CA ALA A 50 -0.09 6.55 -7.63
C ALA A 50 -1.44 7.19 -7.91
N ARG A 51 -2.37 6.38 -8.44
CA ARG A 51 -3.74 6.84 -8.74
C ARG A 51 -4.45 7.20 -7.44
N THR A 52 -4.70 8.49 -7.22
CA THR A 52 -5.60 8.99 -6.18
C THR A 52 -7.04 8.77 -6.63
N SER A 53 -7.58 7.55 -6.49
CA SER A 53 -9.01 7.34 -6.77
C SER A 53 -9.87 7.96 -5.68
N SER A 54 -10.78 8.86 -6.06
CA SER A 54 -11.82 9.40 -5.17
C SER A 54 -12.99 8.43 -4.95
N GLN A 55 -13.05 7.33 -5.70
CA GLN A 55 -14.03 6.25 -5.54
C GLN A 55 -13.34 5.04 -4.89
N PRO A 56 -13.52 4.83 -3.58
CA PRO A 56 -12.93 3.71 -2.88
C PRO A 56 -13.77 2.44 -3.10
N GLY A 57 -13.10 1.30 -3.32
CA GLY A 57 -13.71 -0.02 -3.15
C GLY A 57 -13.88 -0.95 -4.36
N LYS A 58 -13.39 -0.63 -5.58
CA LYS A 58 -13.57 -1.57 -6.72
C LYS A 58 -12.49 -2.64 -6.89
N THR A 59 -11.28 -2.46 -6.37
CA THR A 59 -10.26 -3.53 -6.32
C THR A 59 -9.26 -3.18 -5.21
N GLN A 60 -9.11 -4.03 -4.20
CA GLN A 60 -8.21 -3.79 -3.06
C GLN A 60 -6.85 -4.47 -3.31
N THR A 61 -6.20 -4.08 -4.40
CA THR A 61 -4.90 -4.64 -4.80
C THR A 61 -3.75 -4.11 -3.94
N LEU A 62 -2.66 -4.88 -3.89
CA LEU A 62 -1.35 -4.37 -3.49
C LEU A 62 -0.69 -3.74 -4.72
N ASN A 63 -0.33 -2.46 -4.65
CA ASN A 63 0.31 -1.77 -5.77
C ASN A 63 1.81 -1.66 -5.55
N PHE A 64 2.60 -2.14 -6.52
CA PHE A 64 4.05 -2.17 -6.42
C PHE A 64 4.66 -1.05 -7.28
N TYR A 65 5.52 -0.25 -6.64
CA TYR A 65 6.29 0.80 -7.28
C TYR A 65 7.78 0.48 -7.15
N HIS A 66 8.46 0.26 -8.27
CA HIS A 66 9.89 -0.02 -8.30
C HIS A 66 10.67 1.29 -8.26
N ILE A 67 11.44 1.50 -7.21
CA ILE A 67 12.13 2.76 -6.92
C ILE A 67 13.62 2.59 -7.17
N ASN A 68 14.19 3.46 -8.00
CA ASN A 68 15.60 3.46 -8.40
C ASN A 68 16.14 2.11 -8.91
N GLN A 69 15.26 1.18 -9.29
CA GLN A 69 15.60 -0.20 -9.60
C GLN A 69 16.25 -1.01 -8.45
N GLU A 70 16.05 -0.57 -7.20
CA GLU A 70 16.75 -1.09 -6.03
C GLU A 70 15.82 -1.71 -4.98
N TRP A 71 14.58 -1.21 -4.88
CA TRP A 71 13.61 -1.60 -3.87
C TRP A 71 12.18 -1.24 -4.29
N TYR A 72 11.19 -1.79 -3.58
CA TYR A 72 9.78 -1.56 -3.87
C TYR A 72 9.07 -0.78 -2.78
N PHE A 73 8.24 0.17 -3.19
CA PHE A 73 7.19 0.73 -2.36
C PHE A 73 5.90 -0.03 -2.63
N VAL A 74 5.24 -0.51 -1.58
CA VAL A 74 4.03 -1.33 -1.70
C VAL A 74 2.85 -0.62 -1.06
N ASP A 75 1.94 -0.08 -1.86
CA ASP A 75 0.73 0.58 -1.35
C ASP A 75 -0.30 -0.49 -0.99
N LEU A 76 -0.57 -0.65 0.32
CA LEU A 76 -1.62 -1.53 0.80
C LEU A 76 -2.97 -0.82 0.69
N PRO A 77 -4.06 -1.57 0.44
CA PRO A 77 -5.39 -0.99 0.44
C PRO A 77 -5.70 -0.34 1.79
N GLY A 78 -6.33 0.83 1.76
CA GLY A 78 -6.68 1.54 2.98
C GLY A 78 -7.76 0.81 3.78
N TYR A 79 -7.55 0.69 5.09
CA TYR A 79 -8.52 0.10 6.01
C TYR A 79 -9.58 1.12 6.47
N GLY A 80 -10.62 0.62 7.13
CA GLY A 80 -11.68 1.47 7.72
C GLY A 80 -12.73 2.00 6.73
N TYR A 81 -12.73 1.57 5.48
CA TYR A 81 -13.73 1.99 4.51
C TYR A 81 -15.04 1.18 4.61
N ALA A 82 -16.15 1.90 4.80
CA ALA A 82 -17.44 1.33 5.20
C ALA A 82 -18.25 0.64 4.08
N LYS A 83 -17.92 0.83 2.79
CA LYS A 83 -18.76 0.31 1.69
C LYS A 83 -18.44 -1.13 1.25
N SER A 84 -17.50 -1.82 1.89
CA SER A 84 -17.20 -3.22 1.56
C SER A 84 -18.04 -4.19 2.39
N SER A 85 -18.45 -5.31 1.79
CA SER A 85 -19.14 -6.39 2.51
C SER A 85 -18.27 -6.95 3.64
N LYS A 86 -18.87 -7.67 4.58
CA LYS A 86 -18.10 -8.31 5.67
C LYS A 86 -17.16 -9.37 5.09
N GLU A 87 -17.64 -10.10 4.08
CA GLU A 87 -16.93 -11.16 3.37
C GLU A 87 -15.71 -10.60 2.63
N ASP A 88 -15.87 -9.47 1.93
CA ASP A 88 -14.77 -8.80 1.25
C ASP A 88 -13.72 -8.31 2.25
N ARG A 89 -14.16 -7.67 3.34
CA ARG A 89 -13.24 -7.21 4.41
C ARG A 89 -12.44 -8.36 5.00
N ALA A 90 -13.08 -9.49 5.29
CA ALA A 90 -12.40 -10.67 5.82
C ALA A 90 -11.43 -11.28 4.80
N ARG A 91 -11.82 -11.37 3.52
CA ARG A 91 -10.96 -11.89 2.45
C ARG A 91 -9.72 -11.02 2.29
N TRP A 92 -9.87 -9.70 2.28
CA TRP A 92 -8.76 -8.77 2.13
C TRP A 92 -7.89 -8.68 3.38
N GLY A 93 -8.48 -8.77 4.57
CA GLY A 93 -7.74 -8.91 5.83
C GLY A 93 -6.77 -10.09 5.76
N ARG A 94 -7.26 -11.28 5.36
CA ARG A 94 -6.41 -12.47 5.16
C ARG A 94 -5.33 -12.27 4.11
N PHE A 95 -5.64 -11.61 2.99
CA PHE A 95 -4.65 -11.36 1.94
C PHE A 95 -3.51 -10.44 2.40
N ILE A 96 -3.86 -9.36 3.10
CA ILE A 96 -2.87 -8.42 3.66
C ILE A 96 -2.07 -9.11 4.77
N GLU A 97 -2.71 -9.85 5.66
CA GLU A 97 -2.05 -10.63 6.71
C GLU A 97 -1.06 -11.64 6.12
N GLN A 98 -1.45 -12.34 5.05
CA GLN A 98 -0.57 -13.27 4.35
C GLN A 98 0.66 -12.56 3.77
N TYR A 99 0.49 -11.37 3.19
CA TYR A 99 1.60 -10.56 2.70
C TYR A 99 2.53 -10.13 3.84
N LEU A 100 1.97 -9.52 4.89
CA LEU A 100 2.73 -9.01 6.03
C LEU A 100 3.49 -10.11 6.80
N SER A 101 2.94 -11.32 6.83
CA SER A 101 3.51 -12.42 7.62
C SER A 101 4.51 -13.28 6.83
N ASN A 102 4.33 -13.42 5.51
CA ASN A 102 5.08 -14.40 4.71
C ASN A 102 6.02 -13.79 3.67
N ARG A 103 5.90 -12.49 3.35
CA ARG A 103 6.75 -11.85 2.35
C ARG A 103 8.15 -11.65 2.92
N GLN A 104 9.11 -12.48 2.49
CA GLN A 104 10.50 -12.41 2.96
C GLN A 104 11.18 -11.10 2.57
N GLU A 105 10.77 -10.52 1.46
CA GLU A 105 11.30 -9.26 0.96
C GLU A 105 10.78 -8.03 1.74
N LEU A 106 9.75 -8.18 2.60
CA LEU A 106 9.19 -7.08 3.38
C LEU A 106 10.19 -6.63 4.46
N ALA A 107 10.81 -5.47 4.23
CA ALA A 107 11.82 -4.88 5.11
C ALA A 107 11.19 -3.97 6.19
N GLY A 108 9.98 -3.47 5.96
CA GLY A 108 9.28 -2.65 6.94
C GLY A 108 7.92 -2.15 6.49
N VAL A 109 7.12 -1.70 7.46
CA VAL A 109 5.80 -1.11 7.25
C VAL A 109 5.80 0.33 7.73
N ILE A 110 5.31 1.24 6.89
CA ILE A 110 5.10 2.65 7.20
C ILE A 110 3.60 2.86 7.38
N GLN A 111 3.16 3.03 8.62
CA GLN A 111 1.76 3.32 8.92
C GLN A 111 1.54 4.83 8.92
N ILE A 112 0.63 5.31 8.06
CA ILE A 112 0.22 6.71 8.03
C ILE A 112 -0.99 6.90 8.93
N VAL A 113 -0.85 7.84 9.87
CA VAL A 113 -1.91 8.31 10.77
C VAL A 113 -2.09 9.81 10.57
N ASP A 114 -3.34 10.26 10.56
CA ASP A 114 -3.67 11.67 10.42
C ASP A 114 -3.42 12.43 11.73
N LEU A 115 -2.52 13.41 11.68
CA LEU A 115 -2.14 14.22 12.85
C LEU A 115 -3.28 15.08 13.41
N ARG A 116 -4.33 15.35 12.61
CA ARG A 116 -5.44 16.25 12.99
C ARG A 116 -6.34 15.66 14.07
N HIS A 117 -6.22 14.36 14.36
CA HIS A 117 -6.95 13.69 15.41
C HIS A 117 -6.03 12.70 16.15
N PRO A 118 -6.34 12.33 17.41
CA PRO A 118 -5.66 11.22 18.06
C PRO A 118 -5.77 9.93 17.22
N PRO A 119 -4.83 8.98 17.35
CA PRO A 119 -4.93 7.69 16.67
C PRO A 119 -6.28 7.03 16.95
N MET A 120 -6.99 6.58 15.92
CA MET A 120 -8.27 5.91 16.08
C MET A 120 -8.06 4.45 16.44
N ALA A 121 -9.10 3.77 16.95
CA ALA A 121 -9.03 2.33 17.24
C ALA A 121 -8.58 1.51 16.01
N SER A 122 -8.96 1.92 14.80
CA SER A 122 -8.51 1.27 13.56
C SER A 122 -7.04 1.48 13.21
N ASP A 123 -6.38 2.46 13.83
CA ASP A 123 -4.94 2.73 13.66
C ASP A 123 -4.10 1.98 14.70
N GLN A 124 -4.73 1.37 15.70
CA GLN A 124 -4.07 0.64 16.77
C GLN A 124 -4.05 -0.85 16.41
N ALA A 125 -2.89 -1.48 16.61
CA ALA A 125 -2.67 -2.92 16.39
C ALA A 125 -3.28 -3.75 17.52
#